data_AF-A0AAJ2T8N4-F1
#
_entry.id   AF-A0AAJ2T8N4-F1
#
_cell.length_a   1.000
_cell.length_b   1.000
_cell.length_c   1.000
_cell.angle_alpha   90.00
_cell.angle_beta   90.00
_cell.angle_gamma   90.00
#
_symmetry.space_group_name_H-M   'P 1'
#
loop_
_entity.id
_entity.type
_entity.pdbx_description
1 polymer ?
#
loop_
_entity_poly.entity_id
_entity_poly.type
_entity_poly.pdbx_seq_one_letter_code
_entity_poly.pdbx_strand_id
1 'polypeptide(L)'
;MDCLNYEFFDEFKALDNLCRDIYGGSADNKLGVTLYLEDMDKKAYRGSIYVSGWASDYNSLKSARNIRNELAHSRNSMTIDICSQEDIDFVRSFRARILNQTDPLAMLCKQTTQPRFSTTPQPKRQPQPTYTAAPAKQPVGCFGIVAAFLIVVACIISFLL
;
A
#
# COMPACT_ATOMS: atom_id res chain seq x y z
N MET A 1 -27.39 7.22 24.41
CA MET A 1 -27.57 6.64 23.07
C MET A 1 -26.16 6.32 22.64
N ASP A 2 -25.67 5.17 23.09
CA ASP A 2 -24.23 4.86 23.16
C ASP A 2 -23.90 3.72 22.17
N CYS A 3 -24.74 3.55 21.14
CA CYS A 3 -24.71 2.42 20.22
C CYS A 3 -23.59 2.52 19.19
N LEU A 4 -23.24 3.74 18.76
CA LEU A 4 -22.31 3.95 17.64
C LEU A 4 -20.93 3.37 17.94
N ASN A 5 -20.38 3.62 19.13
CA ASN A 5 -19.07 3.09 19.52
C ASN A 5 -19.02 1.55 19.47
N TYR A 6 -20.08 0.88 19.94
CA TYR A 6 -20.16 -0.59 19.90
C TYR A 6 -20.30 -1.09 18.46
N GLU A 7 -21.16 -0.46 17.67
CA GLU A 7 -21.38 -0.80 16.26
C GLU A 7 -20.10 -0.62 15.44
N PHE A 8 -19.41 0.51 15.61
CA PHE A 8 -18.10 0.75 15.01
C PHE A 8 -17.09 -0.32 15.41
N PHE A 9 -17.02 -0.66 16.70
CA PHE A 9 -16.05 -1.64 17.19
C PHE A 9 -16.27 -3.03 16.57
N ASP A 10 -17.52 -3.45 16.45
CA ASP A 10 -17.89 -4.74 15.84
C ASP A 10 -17.63 -4.74 14.33
N GLU A 11 -17.98 -3.68 13.61
CA GLU A 11 -17.69 -3.55 12.18
C GLU A 11 -16.18 -3.49 11.90
N PHE A 12 -15.42 -2.76 12.71
CA PHE A 12 -13.96 -2.70 12.59
C PHE A 12 -13.35 -4.07 12.86
N LYS A 13 -13.84 -4.81 13.86
CA LYS A 13 -13.39 -6.18 14.13
C LYS A 13 -13.68 -7.11 12.95
N ALA A 14 -14.83 -6.98 12.29
CA ALA A 14 -15.15 -7.74 11.08
C ALA A 14 -14.22 -7.40 9.90
N LEU A 15 -13.87 -6.12 9.73
CA LEU A 15 -12.88 -5.68 8.74
C LEU A 15 -11.46 -6.22 9.07
N ASP A 16 -11.03 -6.14 10.32
CA ASP A 16 -9.71 -6.62 10.74
C ASP A 16 -9.53 -8.12 10.53
N ASN A 17 -10.56 -8.90 10.84
CA ASN A 17 -10.58 -10.33 10.57
C ASN A 17 -10.46 -10.62 9.07
N LEU A 18 -11.23 -9.92 8.23
CA LEU A 18 -11.15 -10.07 6.78
C LEU A 18 -9.73 -9.78 6.25
N CYS A 19 -9.12 -8.69 6.72
CA CYS A 19 -7.75 -8.37 6.34
C CYS A 19 -6.78 -9.47 6.79
N ARG A 20 -6.94 -10.01 7.99
CA ARG A 20 -6.09 -11.12 8.49
C ARG A 20 -6.24 -12.38 7.64
N ASP A 21 -7.45 -12.69 7.18
CA ASP A 21 -7.71 -13.83 6.30
C ASP A 21 -6.98 -13.68 4.95
N ILE A 22 -6.84 -12.45 4.43
CA ILE A 22 -6.10 -12.15 3.19
C ILE A 22 -4.60 -12.42 3.35
N TYR A 23 -4.00 -12.06 4.49
CA TYR A 23 -2.56 -12.23 4.73
C TYR A 23 -2.20 -13.64 5.25
N GLY A 24 -3.20 -14.46 5.57
CA GLY A 24 -3.03 -15.79 6.15
C GLY A 24 -2.65 -15.73 7.64
N GLY A 25 -3.03 -16.77 8.39
CA GLY A 25 -2.75 -16.89 9.84
C GLY A 25 -1.27 -17.00 10.24
N SER A 26 -0.35 -16.75 9.30
CA SER A 26 1.10 -16.71 9.49
C SER A 26 1.59 -15.37 10.07
N ALA A 27 0.72 -14.38 10.24
CA ALA A 27 1.09 -13.12 10.86
C ALA A 27 0.99 -13.24 12.40
N ASP A 28 2.02 -13.78 13.03
CA ASP A 28 2.12 -13.84 14.48
C ASP A 28 1.93 -12.43 15.07
N ASN A 29 0.82 -12.28 15.80
CA ASN A 29 0.43 -11.10 16.58
C ASN A 29 0.18 -9.77 15.84
N LYS A 30 0.08 -9.75 14.49
CA LYS A 30 -0.28 -8.51 13.77
C LYS A 30 -1.78 -8.42 13.45
N LEU A 31 -2.37 -7.27 13.76
CA LEU A 31 -3.75 -6.92 13.38
C LEU A 31 -3.89 -6.83 11.85
N GLY A 32 -5.00 -7.33 11.30
CA GLY A 32 -5.21 -7.41 9.87
C GLY A 32 -5.21 -6.06 9.17
N VAL A 33 -5.91 -5.05 9.73
CA VAL A 33 -5.90 -3.69 9.19
C VAL A 33 -4.50 -3.07 9.22
N THR A 34 -3.69 -3.40 10.24
CA THR A 34 -2.30 -2.92 10.30
C THR A 34 -1.47 -3.49 9.17
N LEU A 35 -1.59 -4.79 8.87
CA LEU A 35 -0.93 -5.40 7.71
C LEU A 35 -1.38 -4.77 6.39
N TYR A 36 -2.67 -4.46 6.27
CA TYR A 36 -3.23 -3.79 5.10
C TYR A 36 -2.62 -2.39 4.91
N LEU A 37 -2.56 -1.58 5.98
CA LEU A 37 -1.93 -0.26 5.96
C LEU A 37 -0.43 -0.33 5.63
N GLU A 38 0.30 -1.31 6.20
CA GLU A 38 1.70 -1.55 5.86
C GLU A 38 1.88 -1.85 4.36
N ASP A 39 0.94 -2.57 3.75
CA ASP A 39 1.01 -2.90 2.33
C ASP A 39 0.66 -1.71 1.42
N MET A 40 -0.28 -0.87 1.84
CA MET A 40 -0.50 0.43 1.21
C MET A 40 0.76 1.29 1.32
N ASP A 41 1.41 1.40 2.48
CA ASP A 41 2.62 2.22 2.64
C ASP A 41 3.75 1.76 1.71
N LYS A 42 4.00 0.45 1.63
CA LYS A 42 5.01 -0.12 0.70
C LYS A 42 4.73 0.23 -0.76
N LYS A 43 3.45 0.42 -1.12
CA LYS A 43 3.01 0.69 -2.50
C LYS A 43 2.61 2.15 -2.73
N ALA A 44 2.84 3.04 -1.76
CA ALA A 44 2.31 4.40 -1.75
C ALA A 44 2.65 5.21 -3.02
N TYR A 45 3.90 5.11 -3.49
CA TYR A 45 4.32 5.81 -4.72
C TYR A 45 3.49 5.41 -5.95
N ARG A 46 3.22 4.11 -6.13
CA ARG A 46 2.43 3.64 -7.28
C ARG A 46 0.95 3.86 -7.04
N GLY A 47 0.48 3.60 -5.83
CA GLY A 47 -0.91 3.78 -5.45
C GLY A 47 -1.41 5.21 -5.68
N SER A 48 -0.63 6.21 -5.27
CA SER A 48 -0.98 7.62 -5.47
C SER A 48 -1.07 8.06 -6.93
N ILE A 49 -0.33 7.39 -7.83
CA ILE A 49 -0.33 7.68 -9.27
C ILE A 49 -1.49 6.97 -9.98
N TYR A 50 -1.73 5.70 -9.65
CA TYR A 50 -2.60 4.82 -10.45
C TYR A 50 -3.98 4.57 -9.85
N VAL A 51 -4.21 4.91 -8.58
CA VAL A 51 -5.46 4.65 -7.88
C VAL A 51 -6.04 5.95 -7.35
N SER A 52 -7.17 6.36 -7.92
CA SER A 52 -7.94 7.49 -7.41
C SER A 52 -8.37 7.23 -5.97
N GLY A 53 -8.27 8.25 -5.12
CA GLY A 53 -8.68 8.15 -3.71
C GLY A 53 -7.67 7.44 -2.80
N TRP A 54 -6.51 6.99 -3.30
CA TRP A 54 -5.51 6.25 -2.51
C TRP A 54 -5.18 6.89 -1.15
N ALA A 55 -4.84 8.17 -1.16
CA ALA A 55 -4.49 8.90 0.06
C ALA A 55 -5.69 9.08 1.00
N SER A 56 -6.88 9.31 0.45
CA SER A 56 -8.12 9.42 1.23
C SER A 56 -8.43 8.10 1.94
N ASP A 57 -8.42 7.00 1.20
CA ASP A 57 -8.66 5.66 1.74
C ASP A 57 -7.63 5.27 2.80
N TYR A 58 -6.35 5.56 2.56
CA TYR A 58 -5.29 5.33 3.55
C TYR A 58 -5.54 6.13 4.84
N ASN A 59 -5.83 7.42 4.73
CA ASN A 59 -6.03 8.30 5.87
C ASN A 59 -7.29 7.91 6.67
N SER A 60 -8.39 7.60 6.00
CA SER A 60 -9.62 7.13 6.65
C SER A 60 -9.43 5.78 7.35
N LEU A 61 -8.70 4.84 6.73
CA LEU A 61 -8.41 3.55 7.36
C LEU A 61 -7.49 3.69 8.58
N LYS A 62 -6.51 4.60 8.50
CA LYS A 62 -5.65 4.96 9.63
C LYS A 62 -6.44 5.62 10.76
N SER A 63 -7.37 6.52 10.43
CA SER A 63 -8.28 7.16 11.39
C SER A 63 -9.14 6.13 12.12
N ALA A 64 -9.79 5.23 11.37
CA ALA A 64 -10.61 4.16 11.93
C ALA A 64 -9.81 3.25 12.89
N ARG A 65 -8.56 2.90 12.54
CA ARG A 65 -7.67 2.14 13.43
C ARG A 65 -7.38 2.90 14.73
N ASN A 66 -7.18 4.21 14.66
CA ASN A 66 -6.95 5.03 15.85
C ASN A 66 -8.19 5.05 16.74
N ILE A 67 -9.39 5.24 16.17
CA ILE A 67 -10.67 5.16 16.91
C ILE A 67 -10.78 3.82 17.63
N ARG A 68 -10.52 2.70 16.94
CA ARG A 68 -10.54 1.37 17.57
C ARG A 68 -9.55 1.26 18.73
N ASN A 69 -8.36 1.85 18.60
CA ASN A 69 -7.36 1.82 19.67
C ASN A 69 -7.79 2.66 20.88
N GLU A 70 -8.41 3.82 20.67
CA GLU A 70 -8.99 4.63 21.74
C GLU A 70 -10.12 3.87 22.46
N LEU A 71 -11.02 3.24 21.71
CA LEU A 71 -12.08 2.39 22.28
C LEU A 71 -11.52 1.22 23.11
N ALA A 72 -10.42 0.61 22.67
CA ALA A 72 -9.82 -0.54 23.35
C ALA A 72 -9.01 -0.18 24.61
N HIS A 73 -8.46 1.03 24.70
CA HIS A 73 -7.44 1.36 25.71
C HIS A 73 -7.79 2.53 26.65
N SER A 74 -8.71 3.42 26.26
CA SER A 74 -9.06 4.58 27.09
C SER A 74 -10.15 4.25 28.11
N ARG A 75 -9.96 4.68 29.37
CA ARG A 75 -10.97 4.54 30.43
C ARG A 75 -12.14 5.45 30.09
N ASN A 76 -13.35 4.90 29.98
CA ASN A 76 -14.59 5.60 29.64
C ASN A 76 -14.78 5.95 28.15
N SER A 77 -13.94 5.45 27.23
CA SER A 77 -14.10 5.69 25.77
C SER A 77 -15.38 5.10 25.20
N MET A 78 -15.90 4.02 25.79
CA MET A 78 -17.20 3.47 25.36
C MET A 78 -18.39 4.34 25.77
N THR A 79 -18.24 5.22 26.76
CA THR A 79 -19.31 6.07 27.30
C THR A 79 -19.32 7.49 26.75
N ILE A 80 -18.26 7.88 26.02
CA ILE A 80 -18.17 9.16 25.31
C ILE A 80 -18.23 8.84 23.83
N ASP A 81 -19.10 9.51 23.08
CA ASP A 81 -19.20 9.29 21.64
C ASP A 81 -17.91 9.77 20.94
N ILE A 82 -17.13 8.83 20.40
CA ILE A 82 -15.86 9.12 19.70
C ILE A 82 -15.85 8.64 18.26
N CYS A 83 -16.91 7.96 17.82
CA CYS A 83 -17.10 7.58 16.43
C CYS A 83 -18.36 8.27 15.88
N SER A 84 -18.31 8.64 14.61
CA SER A 84 -19.47 9.14 13.88
C SER A 84 -20.10 8.02 13.05
N GLN A 85 -21.32 8.25 12.56
CA GLN A 85 -21.93 7.36 11.57
C GLN A 85 -21.06 7.25 10.29
N GLU A 86 -20.35 8.32 9.92
CA GLU A 86 -19.46 8.32 8.76
C GLU A 86 -18.28 7.36 8.94
N ASP A 87 -17.75 7.22 10.16
CA ASP A 87 -16.68 6.27 10.47
C ASP A 87 -17.15 4.81 10.30
N ILE A 88 -18.38 4.53 10.75
CA ILE A 88 -19.02 3.21 10.59
C ILE A 88 -19.25 2.91 9.11
N ASP A 89 -19.84 3.86 8.37
CA ASP A 89 -20.15 3.72 6.96
C ASP A 89 -18.88 3.54 6.13
N PHE A 90 -17.80 4.26 6.48
CA PHE A 90 -16.48 4.05 5.89
C PHE A 90 -15.99 2.62 6.11
N VAL A 91 -15.99 2.10 7.34
CA VAL A 91 -15.51 0.73 7.65
C VAL A 91 -16.32 -0.31 6.88
N ARG A 92 -17.64 -0.19 6.86
CA ARG A 92 -18.55 -1.08 6.11
C ARG A 92 -18.27 -1.04 4.61
N SER A 93 -18.19 0.15 4.05
CA SER A 93 -17.89 0.37 2.63
C SER A 93 -16.51 -0.19 2.28
N PHE A 94 -15.49 0.08 3.10
CA PHE A 94 -14.14 -0.42 2.88
C PHE A 94 -14.11 -1.95 2.85
N ARG A 95 -14.75 -2.60 3.83
CA ARG A 95 -14.90 -4.06 3.90
C ARG A 95 -15.60 -4.62 2.65
N ALA A 96 -16.70 -3.99 2.22
CA ALA A 96 -17.41 -4.39 1.01
C ALA A 96 -16.54 -4.24 -0.25
N ARG A 97 -15.74 -3.17 -0.36
CA ARG A 97 -14.81 -2.98 -1.48
C ARG A 97 -13.72 -4.04 -1.51
N ILE A 98 -13.21 -4.49 -0.37
CA ILE A 98 -12.27 -5.63 -0.31
C ILE A 98 -12.93 -6.89 -0.88
N LEU A 99 -14.13 -7.23 -0.41
CA LEU A 99 -14.86 -8.41 -0.87
C LEU A 99 -15.16 -8.36 -2.38
N ASN A 100 -15.44 -7.17 -2.91
CA ASN A 100 -15.70 -6.94 -4.33
C ASN A 100 -14.42 -6.70 -5.16
N GLN A 101 -13.24 -6.76 -4.55
CA GLN A 101 -11.95 -6.46 -5.19
C GLN A 101 -11.92 -5.08 -5.88
N THR A 102 -12.58 -4.09 -5.28
CA THR A 102 -12.57 -2.69 -5.69
C THR A 102 -11.86 -1.81 -4.66
N ASP A 103 -11.16 -2.40 -3.70
CA ASP A 103 -10.31 -1.71 -2.74
C ASP A 103 -9.01 -1.17 -3.40
N PRO A 104 -8.28 -0.26 -2.74
CA PRO A 104 -7.07 0.33 -3.31
C PRO A 104 -6.00 -0.66 -3.77
N LEU A 105 -5.77 -1.75 -3.03
CA LEU A 105 -4.73 -2.72 -3.36
C LEU A 105 -5.16 -3.58 -4.56
N ALA A 106 -6.42 -3.99 -4.62
CA ALA A 106 -6.98 -4.70 -5.78
C ALA A 106 -6.98 -3.82 -7.04
N MET A 107 -7.35 -2.55 -6.91
CA MET A 107 -7.31 -1.60 -8.02
C MET A 107 -5.89 -1.37 -8.54
N LEU A 108 -4.92 -1.24 -7.63
CA LEU A 108 -3.51 -1.14 -8.01
C LEU A 108 -3.05 -2.41 -8.74
N CYS A 109 -3.37 -3.60 -8.23
CA CYS A 109 -3.03 -4.88 -8.85
C CYS A 109 -3.60 -5.03 -10.28
N LYS A 110 -4.84 -4.58 -10.49
CA LYS A 110 -5.47 -4.55 -11.83
C LYS A 110 -4.70 -3.66 -12.80
N GLN A 111 -4.19 -2.51 -12.35
CA GLN A 111 -3.35 -1.62 -13.18
C GLN A 111 -1.98 -2.22 -13.52
N THR A 112 -1.44 -3.10 -12.67
CA THR A 112 -0.14 -3.74 -12.92
C THR A 112 -0.21 -4.96 -13.82
N THR A 113 -1.38 -5.59 -13.92
CA THR A 113 -1.58 -6.86 -14.63
C THR A 113 -2.15 -6.68 -16.04
N GLN A 114 -2.69 -5.49 -16.36
CA GLN A 114 -3.07 -5.14 -17.73
C GLN A 114 -1.80 -5.07 -18.61
N PRO A 115 -1.68 -5.91 -19.67
CA PRO A 115 -0.63 -5.72 -20.66
C PRO A 115 -0.82 -4.33 -21.26
N ARG A 116 0.22 -3.49 -21.19
CA ARG A 116 0.26 -2.27 -22.00
C ARG A 116 0.24 -2.71 -23.46
N PHE A 117 -0.93 -2.84 -24.06
CA PHE A 117 -1.08 -2.85 -25.52
C PHE A 117 -0.83 -1.44 -26.03
N SER A 118 0.40 -0.96 -25.89
CA SER A 118 0.93 0.12 -26.71
C SER A 118 1.41 -0.50 -28.02
N THR A 119 0.47 -0.94 -28.85
CA THR A 119 0.71 -1.14 -30.27
C THR A 119 0.21 0.11 -30.99
N THR A 120 1.07 1.12 -31.06
CA THR A 120 0.96 2.08 -32.16
C THR A 120 1.33 1.30 -33.43
N PRO A 121 0.45 1.15 -34.44
CA PRO A 121 0.84 0.55 -35.70
C PRO A 121 1.80 1.51 -36.40
N GLN A 122 3.09 1.24 -36.32
CA GLN A 122 4.07 1.93 -37.15
C GLN A 122 3.83 1.49 -38.61
N PRO A 123 3.64 2.40 -39.58
CA PRO A 123 3.53 2.01 -40.98
C PRO A 123 4.86 1.44 -41.46
N LYS A 124 4.86 0.18 -41.90
CA LYS A 124 5.99 -0.46 -42.58
C LYS A 124 6.36 0.34 -43.84
N ARG A 125 7.56 0.94 -43.87
CA ARG A 125 8.26 1.29 -45.13
C ARG A 125 9.42 0.32 -45.33
N GLN A 126 9.46 -0.26 -46.53
CA GLN A 126 10.41 -1.27 -46.99
C GLN A 126 11.85 -0.73 -47.19
N PRO A 127 12.84 -1.63 -47.28
CA PRO A 127 14.25 -1.35 -46.97
C PRO A 127 15.08 -0.87 -48.17
N GLN A 128 16.11 -0.07 -47.91
CA GLN A 128 17.12 0.35 -48.90
C GLN A 128 18.53 -0.02 -48.38
N PRO A 129 19.37 -0.69 -49.19
CA PRO A 129 20.71 -1.09 -48.78
C PRO A 129 21.74 -0.03 -49.19
N THR A 130 22.75 0.23 -48.36
CA THR A 130 24.16 0.47 -48.76
C THR A 130 25.05 0.49 -47.50
N TYR A 131 26.20 -0.17 -47.63
CA TYR A 131 27.19 -0.53 -46.63
C TYR A 131 28.00 0.64 -46.06
N THR A 132 28.45 0.53 -44.81
CA THR A 132 29.81 0.88 -44.34
C THR A 132 30.03 0.40 -42.90
N ALA A 133 31.28 0.06 -42.59
CA ALA A 133 31.68 -0.80 -41.49
C ALA A 133 32.11 -0.05 -40.20
N ALA A 134 31.92 -0.77 -39.07
CA ALA A 134 32.64 -0.73 -37.78
C ALA A 134 32.41 0.46 -36.81
N PRO A 135 32.68 0.31 -35.48
CA PRO A 135 32.75 -0.87 -34.62
C PRO A 135 31.82 -0.82 -33.37
N ALA A 136 31.81 -1.94 -32.64
CA ALA A 136 31.06 -2.22 -31.41
C ALA A 136 31.15 -1.15 -30.31
N LYS A 137 30.02 -0.91 -29.63
CA LYS A 137 29.98 -0.28 -28.31
C LYS A 137 29.17 -1.15 -27.34
N GLN A 138 29.88 -1.65 -26.33
CA GLN A 138 29.38 -2.48 -25.24
C GLN A 138 28.47 -1.68 -24.29
N PRO A 139 27.53 -2.33 -23.58
CA PRO A 139 26.75 -1.68 -22.54
C PRO A 139 27.63 -1.38 -21.32
N VAL A 140 27.68 -0.11 -20.93
CA VAL A 140 28.33 0.35 -19.70
C VAL A 140 27.49 -0.08 -18.51
N GLY A 141 27.97 -1.10 -17.78
CA GLY A 141 27.41 -1.52 -16.51
C GLY A 141 27.68 -0.48 -15.42
N CYS A 142 26.62 -0.03 -14.75
CA CYS A 142 26.69 0.82 -13.57
C CYS A 142 27.10 -0.02 -12.35
N PHE A 143 28.40 -0.17 -12.11
CA PHE A 143 28.94 -0.68 -10.84
C PHE A 143 29.43 0.51 -10.02
N GLY A 144 28.63 0.92 -9.03
CA GLY A 144 28.95 2.08 -8.22
C GLY A 144 28.15 2.21 -6.94
N ILE A 145 27.93 1.14 -6.16
CA ILE A 145 27.34 1.24 -4.80
C ILE A 145 27.97 0.25 -3.80
N VAL A 146 29.28 0.01 -3.88
CA VAL A 146 29.99 -0.79 -2.85
C VAL A 146 30.95 0.05 -2.00
N ALA A 147 31.37 1.23 -2.49
CA ALA A 147 32.29 2.10 -1.74
C ALA A 147 31.61 2.95 -0.65
N ALA A 148 30.29 3.16 -0.71
CA ALA A 148 29.59 4.01 0.26
C ALA A 148 29.37 3.33 1.64
N PHE A 149 29.25 2.00 1.68
CA PHE A 149 28.99 1.26 2.93
C PHE A 149 30.21 1.20 3.85
N LEU A 150 31.43 1.14 3.31
CA LEU A 150 32.65 1.06 4.11
C LEU A 150 32.97 2.37 4.85
N ILE A 151 32.61 3.52 4.27
CA ILE A 151 32.81 4.83 4.90
C ILE A 151 31.88 5.00 6.11
N VAL A 152 30.62 4.58 5.99
CA VAL A 152 29.64 4.68 7.09
C VAL A 152 30.04 3.79 8.27
N VAL A 153 30.50 2.57 8.02
CA VAL A 153 30.95 1.66 9.08
C VAL A 153 32.21 2.20 9.79
N ALA A 154 33.17 2.75 9.03
CA ALA A 154 34.36 3.36 9.62
C ALA A 154 34.03 4.58 10.51
N CYS A 155 33.10 5.44 10.07
CA CYS A 155 32.66 6.58 10.88
C CYS A 155 32.00 6.15 12.19
N ILE A 156 31.15 5.12 12.19
CA ILE A 156 30.48 4.64 13.41
C ILE A 156 31.48 4.10 14.43
N ILE A 157 32.52 3.38 13.98
CA ILE A 157 33.55 2.81 14.87
C ILE A 157 34.39 3.92 15.52
N SER A 158 34.71 5.00 14.80
CA SER A 158 35.46 6.14 15.36
C SER A 158 34.68 6.95 16.40
N PHE A 159 33.35 6.88 16.43
CA PHE A 159 32.52 7.56 17.44
C PHE A 159 32.26 6.71 18.70
N LEU A 160 32.62 5.42 18.69
CA LEU A 160 32.39 4.48 19.80
C LEU A 160 33.67 4.07 20.53
N LEU A 161 34.81 4.68 20.20
CA LEU A 161 36.14 4.42 20.79
C LEU A 161 36.67 5.66 21.51
#